data_AF-A0A3Q8X579-F1
#
_entry.id   AF-A0A3Q8X579-F1
#
_cell.length_a   1.000
_cell.length_b   1.000
_cell.length_c   1.000
_cell.angle_alpha   90.00
_cell.angle_beta   90.00
_cell.angle_gamma   90.00
#
_symmetry.space_group_name_H-M   'P 1'
#
loop_
_entity.id
_entity.type
_entity.pdbx_description
1 polymer ?
#
loop_
_entity_poly.entity_id
_entity_poly.type
_entity_poly.pdbx_seq_one_letter_code
_entity_poly.pdbx_strand_id
1 'polypeptide(L)'
;MYKSVVCDGNFLVLVVDGIFDAPLMELPTEELADRVAFELQTAWEQGMEWESSQRKKVLNGSRGENDISVEIQKLRDMSPSELKVYHQRNNRRDERIKKVKEARRWRKVLSWK
;
A
#
# COMPACT_ATOMS: atom_id res chain seq x y z
N MET A 1 0.62 7.62 15.98
CA MET A 1 1.01 9.05 16.05
C MET A 1 1.68 9.31 17.38
N TYR A 2 2.82 10.01 17.40
CA TYR A 2 3.52 10.35 18.63
C TYR A 2 3.13 11.75 19.10
N LYS A 3 2.91 11.94 20.41
CA LYS A 3 2.63 13.25 21.01
C LYS A 3 3.31 13.39 22.38
N SER A 4 3.71 14.59 22.73
CA SER A 4 4.16 14.96 24.07
C SER A 4 2.98 15.38 24.93
N VAL A 5 2.98 14.98 26.21
CA VAL A 5 1.96 15.38 27.20
C VAL A 5 2.63 15.64 28.53
N VAL A 6 2.20 16.70 29.22
CA VAL A 6 2.60 17.00 30.59
C VAL A 6 1.55 16.43 31.54
N CYS A 7 1.95 15.53 32.44
CA CYS A 7 1.05 14.91 33.42
C CYS A 7 1.71 14.89 34.79
N ASP A 8 1.08 15.52 35.79
CA ASP A 8 1.57 15.60 37.18
C ASP A 8 3.03 16.05 37.34
N GLY A 9 3.50 16.96 36.46
CA GLY A 9 4.88 17.46 36.46
C GLY A 9 5.89 16.57 35.74
N ASN A 10 5.44 15.45 35.16
CA ASN A 10 6.23 14.57 34.31
C ASN A 10 5.98 14.87 32.83
N PHE A 11 7.03 14.82 32.01
CA PHE A 11 6.96 15.03 30.57
C PHE A 11 6.98 13.69 29.86
N LEU A 12 5.86 13.31 29.25
CA LEU A 12 5.64 11.99 28.67
C LEU A 12 5.60 12.08 27.15
N VAL A 13 6.18 11.07 26.49
CA VAL A 13 5.92 10.80 25.07
C VAL A 13 4.94 9.64 24.98
N LEU A 14 3.81 9.88 24.31
CA LEU A 14 2.75 8.91 24.12
C LEU A 14 2.72 8.43 22.66
N VAL A 15 2.45 7.13 22.48
CA VAL A 15 2.03 6.56 21.21
C VAL A 15 0.52 6.49 21.19
N VAL A 16 -0.08 7.14 20.20
CA VAL A 16 -1.52 7.17 19.94
C VAL A 16 -1.81 6.29 18.73
N ASP A 17 -2.57 5.23 18.92
CA ASP A 17 -3.06 4.35 17.83
C ASP A 17 -4.55 4.57 17.52
N GLY A 18 -5.09 5.73 17.92
CA GLY A 18 -6.49 6.13 17.70
C GLY A 18 -7.52 5.51 18.64
N ILE A 19 -7.14 4.47 19.39
CA ILE A 19 -7.99 3.81 20.39
C ILE A 19 -7.37 3.89 21.79
N PHE A 20 -6.04 3.79 21.87
CA PHE A 20 -5.30 3.84 23.13
C PHE A 20 -4.13 4.81 23.02
N ASP A 21 -3.89 5.51 24.12
CA ASP A 21 -2.70 6.31 24.36
C ASP A 21 -1.78 5.51 25.30
N ALA A 22 -0.64 5.06 24.78
CA ALA A 22 0.33 4.29 25.55
C ALA A 22 1.57 5.14 25.89
N PRO A 23 1.97 5.26 27.16
CA PRO A 23 3.22 5.93 27.54
C PRO A 23 4.41 5.13 27.04
N LEU A 24 5.26 5.80 26.26
CA LEU A 24 6.46 5.22 25.68
C LEU A 24 7.68 5.50 26.54
N MET A 25 7.85 6.76 26.96
CA MET A 25 8.95 7.19 27.81
C MET A 25 8.62 8.47 28.57
N GLU A 26 9.29 8.62 29.70
CA GLU A 26 9.30 9.83 30.53
C GLU A 26 10.61 10.59 30.32
N LEU A 27 10.52 11.90 30.22
CA LEU A 27 11.64 12.79 29.98
C LEU A 27 11.71 13.89 31.05
N PRO A 28 12.92 14.38 31.35
CA PRO A 28 13.14 15.36 32.42
C PRO A 28 12.65 16.77 32.07
N THR A 29 12.46 17.09 30.79
CA THR A 29 12.02 18.42 30.33
C THR A 29 10.99 18.34 29.22
N GLU A 30 10.11 19.34 29.16
CA GLU A 30 9.08 19.49 28.12
C GLU A 30 9.68 19.59 26.73
N GLU A 31 10.67 20.46 26.56
CA GLU A 31 11.34 20.68 25.28
C GLU A 31 11.96 19.40 24.71
N LEU A 32 12.46 18.52 25.59
CA LEU A 32 13.01 17.23 25.18
C LEU A 32 11.90 16.27 24.77
N ALA A 33 10.78 16.25 25.49
CA ALA A 33 9.61 15.44 25.13
C ALA A 33 9.00 15.85 23.79
N ASP A 34 8.89 17.15 23.53
CA ASP A 34 8.44 17.68 22.25
C ASP A 34 9.36 17.27 21.11
N ARG A 35 10.67 17.44 21.30
CA ARG A 35 11.66 17.10 20.28
C ARG A 35 11.68 15.60 19.97
N VAL A 36 11.62 14.76 21.00
CA VAL A 36 11.59 13.30 20.83
C VAL A 36 10.29 12.86 20.16
N ALA A 37 9.13 13.41 20.55
CA ALA A 37 7.87 13.11 19.91
C ALA A 37 7.90 13.49 18.41
N PHE A 38 8.47 14.65 18.09
CA PHE A 38 8.63 15.11 16.71
C PHE A 38 9.56 14.20 15.89
N GLU A 39 10.73 13.84 16.42
CA GLU A 39 11.67 12.95 15.74
C GLU A 39 11.08 11.55 15.51
N LEU A 40 10.37 11.00 16.50
CA LEU A 40 9.68 9.72 16.37
C LEU A 40 8.56 9.76 15.33
N GLN A 41 7.77 10.84 15.31
CA GLN A 41 6.73 11.02 14.30
C GLN A 41 7.33 11.13 12.89
N THR A 42 8.40 11.90 12.74
CA THR A 42 9.10 12.07 11.47
C THR A 42 9.69 10.74 10.97
N ALA A 43 10.33 9.97 11.86
CA ALA A 43 10.89 8.66 11.52
C ALA A 43 9.80 7.65 11.12
N TRP A 44 8.64 7.69 11.78
CA TRP A 44 7.50 6.85 11.44
C TRP A 44 6.91 7.20 10.07
N GLU A 45 6.76 8.49 9.77
CA GLU A 45 6.28 8.96 8.46
C GLU A 45 7.23 8.55 7.33
N GLN A 46 8.54 8.70 7.53
CA GLN A 46 9.55 8.25 6.57
C GLN A 46 9.51 6.73 6.35
N GLY A 47 9.33 5.96 7.43
CA GLY A 47 9.15 4.51 7.35
C GLY A 47 7.91 4.10 6.54
N MET A 48 6.79 4.77 6.77
CA MET A 48 5.55 4.55 6.03
C MET A 48 5.69 4.92 4.54
N GLU A 49 6.38 6.01 4.23
CA GLU A 49 6.65 6.41 2.84
C GLU A 49 7.56 5.40 2.12
N TRP A 50 8.58 4.89 2.80
CA TRP A 50 9.45 3.84 2.28
C TRP A 50 8.68 2.54 2.02
N GLU A 51 7.83 2.12 2.95
CA GLU A 51 6.99 0.92 2.78
C GLU A 51 6.03 1.08 1.60
N SER A 52 5.42 2.26 1.46
CA SER A 52 4.53 2.55 0.33
C SER A 52 5.26 2.45 -1.02
N SER A 53 6.50 2.94 -1.06
CA SER A 53 7.38 2.90 -2.23
C SER A 53 7.80 1.47 -2.59
N GLN A 54 8.07 0.63 -1.58
CA GLN A 54 8.35 -0.79 -1.80
C GLN A 54 7.11 -1.57 -2.23
N ARG A 55 5.94 -1.34 -1.61
CA ARG A 55 4.68 -1.96 -2.02
C ARG A 55 4.34 -1.60 -3.47
N LYS A 56 4.55 -0.33 -3.88
CA LYS A 56 4.42 0.08 -5.29
C LYS A 56 5.37 -0.70 -6.21
N LYS A 57 6.65 -0.87 -5.84
CA LYS A 57 7.61 -1.66 -6.62
C LYS A 57 7.22 -3.14 -6.73
N VAL A 58 6.70 -3.75 -5.66
CA VAL A 58 6.25 -5.15 -5.65
C VAL A 58 4.99 -5.33 -6.49
N LEU A 59 4.02 -4.40 -6.39
CA LEU A 59 2.76 -4.47 -7.12
C LEU A 59 2.93 -4.17 -8.62
N ASN A 60 3.81 -3.25 -8.99
CA ASN A 60 4.07 -2.92 -10.40
C ASN A 60 4.99 -3.94 -11.08
N GLY A 61 5.75 -4.75 -10.32
CA GLY A 61 6.78 -5.62 -10.90
C GLY A 61 7.84 -4.82 -11.68
N SER A 62 8.73 -5.48 -12.41
CA SER A 62 9.79 -4.80 -13.19
C SER A 62 9.26 -3.94 -14.37
N ARG A 63 7.95 -3.89 -14.59
CA ARG A 63 7.29 -3.07 -15.60
C ARG A 63 6.66 -1.85 -14.92
N GLY A 64 7.41 -0.76 -14.87
CA GLY A 64 7.03 0.47 -14.16
C GLY A 64 5.87 1.24 -14.80
N GLU A 65 5.52 2.37 -14.18
CA GLU A 65 4.45 3.31 -14.59
C GLU A 65 4.56 3.78 -16.05
N ASN A 66 5.79 3.81 -16.60
CA ASN A 66 6.06 4.15 -18.00
C ASN A 66 5.49 3.14 -18.99
N ASP A 67 5.41 1.85 -18.63
CA ASP A 67 4.82 0.84 -19.53
C ASP A 67 3.31 0.99 -19.60
N ILE A 68 2.68 1.36 -18.48
CA ILE A 68 1.23 1.58 -18.39
C ILE A 68 0.85 2.81 -19.21
N SER A 69 1.59 3.92 -19.08
CA SER A 69 1.32 5.14 -19.85
C SER A 69 1.52 4.94 -21.35
N VAL A 70 2.56 4.21 -21.76
CA VAL A 70 2.80 3.84 -23.17
C VAL A 70 1.68 2.95 -23.71
N GLU A 71 1.21 1.97 -22.93
CA GLU A 71 0.12 1.09 -23.37
C GLU A 71 -1.22 1.85 -23.47
N ILE A 72 -1.49 2.78 -22.55
CA ILE A 72 -2.66 3.68 -22.61
C ILE A 72 -2.58 4.58 -23.85
N GLN A 73 -1.40 5.12 -24.16
CA GLN A 73 -1.22 5.97 -25.33
C GLN A 73 -1.49 5.18 -26.62
N LYS A 74 -0.96 3.96 -26.74
CA LYS A 74 -1.26 3.06 -27.87
C LYS A 74 -2.75 2.81 -28.03
N LEU A 75 -3.51 2.65 -26.94
CA LEU A 75 -4.96 2.46 -27.01
C LEU A 75 -5.70 3.72 -27.49
N ARG A 76 -5.18 4.91 -27.21
CA ARG A 76 -5.73 6.18 -27.72
C ARG A 76 -5.44 6.39 -29.20
N ASP A 77 -4.28 5.93 -29.65
CA ASP A 77 -3.83 6.10 -31.04
C ASP A 77 -4.44 5.04 -31.99
N MET A 78 -5.07 3.98 -31.46
CA MET A 78 -5.73 2.95 -32.26
C MET A 78 -7.01 3.46 -32.93
N SER A 79 -7.22 3.01 -34.17
CA SER A 79 -8.48 3.26 -34.88
C SER A 79 -9.64 2.45 -34.26
N PRO A 80 -10.91 2.88 -34.44
CA PRO A 80 -12.07 2.18 -33.86
C PRO A 80 -12.21 0.71 -34.27
N SER A 81 -11.74 0.34 -35.46
CA SER A 81 -11.72 -1.05 -35.95
C SER A 81 -10.66 -1.89 -35.24
N GLU A 82 -9.46 -1.35 -35.04
CA GLU A 82 -8.36 -2.01 -34.32
C GLU A 82 -8.70 -2.20 -32.84
N LEU A 83 -9.34 -1.20 -32.24
CA LEU A 83 -9.81 -1.24 -30.86
C LEU A 83 -10.80 -2.40 -30.62
N LYS A 84 -11.73 -2.62 -31.56
CA LYS A 84 -12.66 -3.76 -31.50
C LYS A 84 -11.94 -5.10 -31.56
N VAL A 85 -10.95 -5.24 -32.44
CA VAL A 85 -10.15 -6.48 -32.56
C VAL A 85 -9.32 -6.71 -31.30
N TYR A 86 -8.73 -5.65 -30.74
CA TYR A 86 -7.98 -5.69 -29.49
C TYR A 86 -8.85 -6.17 -28.32
N HIS A 87 -10.04 -5.58 -28.13
CA HIS A 87 -10.99 -6.02 -27.10
C HIS A 87 -11.44 -7.46 -27.28
N GLN A 88 -11.71 -7.88 -28.51
CA GLN A 88 -12.10 -9.27 -28.78
C GLN A 88 -10.99 -10.26 -28.42
N ARG A 89 -9.71 -9.90 -28.67
CA ARG A 89 -8.57 -10.72 -28.26
C ARG A 89 -8.43 -10.79 -26.73
N ASN A 90 -8.64 -9.69 -26.02
CA ASN A 90 -8.58 -9.67 -24.55
C ASN A 90 -9.71 -10.48 -23.92
N ASN A 91 -10.95 -10.35 -24.42
CA ASN A 91 -12.08 -11.12 -23.91
C ASN A 91 -11.84 -12.64 -24.02
N ARG A 92 -11.25 -13.11 -25.13
CA ARG A 92 -10.88 -14.53 -25.30
C ARG A 92 -9.85 -15.00 -24.28
N ARG A 93 -8.90 -14.13 -23.90
CA ARG A 93 -7.91 -14.43 -22.86
C ARG A 93 -8.58 -14.51 -21.49
N ASP A 94 -9.46 -13.56 -21.18
CA ASP A 94 -10.17 -13.51 -19.90
C ASP A 94 -11.07 -14.73 -19.69
N GLU A 95 -11.77 -15.17 -20.74
CA GLU A 95 -12.55 -16.41 -20.71
C GLU A 95 -11.67 -17.64 -20.40
N ARG A 96 -10.49 -17.75 -21.01
CA ARG A 96 -9.54 -18.84 -20.72
C ARG A 96 -9.06 -18.78 -19.27
N ILE A 97 -8.72 -17.59 -18.78
CA ILE A 97 -8.27 -17.39 -17.40
C ILE A 97 -9.39 -17.76 -16.43
N LYS A 98 -10.64 -17.35 -16.71
CA LYS A 98 -11.81 -17.68 -15.90
C LYS A 98 -12.03 -19.20 -15.83
N LYS A 99 -11.97 -19.90 -16.96
CA LYS A 99 -12.06 -21.38 -17.02
C LYS A 99 -10.95 -22.05 -16.20
N VAL A 100 -9.71 -21.55 -16.29
CA VAL A 100 -8.58 -22.08 -15.49
C VAL A 100 -8.79 -21.83 -14.00
N LYS A 101 -9.27 -20.64 -13.60
CA LYS A 101 -9.59 -20.32 -12.20
C LYS A 101 -10.70 -21.21 -11.66
N GLU A 102 -11.76 -21.42 -12.43
CA GLU A 102 -12.86 -22.34 -12.07
C GLU A 102 -12.34 -23.77 -11.92
N ALA A 103 -11.54 -24.28 -12.87
CA ALA A 103 -10.95 -25.61 -12.78
C ALA A 103 -10.05 -25.78 -11.55
N ARG A 104 -9.25 -24.77 -11.19
CA ARG A 104 -8.44 -24.76 -9.96
C ARG A 104 -9.31 -24.76 -8.70
N ARG A 105 -10.40 -24.00 -8.71
CA ARG A 105 -11.37 -23.96 -7.60
C ARG A 105 -12.00 -25.34 -7.39
N TRP A 106 -12.48 -25.97 -8.46
CA TRP A 106 -13.06 -27.32 -8.39
C TRP A 106 -12.02 -28.38 -7.98
N ARG A 107 -10.78 -28.29 -8.46
CA ARG A 107 -9.69 -29.17 -8.02
C ARG A 107 -9.45 -29.07 -6.50
N LYS A 108 -9.45 -27.86 -5.94
CA LYS A 108 -9.28 -27.62 -4.50
C LYS A 108 -10.45 -28.14 -3.67
N VAL A 109 -11.68 -28.06 -4.19
CA VAL A 109 -12.89 -28.60 -3.54
C VAL A 109 -12.92 -30.13 -3.57
N LEU A 110 -12.49 -30.75 -4.67
CA LEU A 110 -12.47 -32.21 -4.84
C LEU A 110 -11.31 -32.88 -4.09
N SER A 111 -10.19 -32.17 -3.86
CA SER A 111 -9.05 -32.65 -3.06
C SER A 111 -9.25 -32.52 -1.54
N TRP A 112 -10.48 -32.27 -1.08
CA TRP A 112 -10.85 -32.09 0.33
C TRP A 112 -11.60 -33.30 0.92
N LYS A 113 -11.55 -34.45 0.23
CA LYS A 113 -11.89 -35.78 0.76
C LYS A 113 -10.61 -36.57 1.00
#